data_AF-A0A5J4QL63-F1
#
_entry.id   AF-A0A5J4QL63-F1
#
_cell.length_a   1.000
_cell.length_b   1.000
_cell.length_c   1.000
_cell.angle_alpha   90.00
_cell.angle_beta   90.00
_cell.angle_gamma   90.00
#
_symmetry.space_group_name_H-M   'P 1'
#
loop_
_entity.id
_entity.type
_entity.pdbx_description
1 polymer ?
#
loop_
_entity_poly.entity_id
_entity_poly.type
_entity_poly.pdbx_seq_one_letter_code
_entity_poly.pdbx_strand_id
1 'polypeptide(L)'
;MEEEKTTINEYLKGIVDNLPEKPGVYQYLNTEGAIIYVGKAKNLKRRVYSYFSKEHEIGKTRILVSKITDIRYIVVNTEEDALLLENNLIKKHRPRYNVLLKDDKTYPSICVQNEYFPKIFKTRKIIRNGSSYYGPYSHVPSMYALLDLIKHLYPIRTCYLNLSPENIQAGKFNVC
;
A
#
# COMPACT_ATOMS: atom_id res chain seq x y z
N MET A 1 28.05 -17.40 -21.82
CA MET A 1 26.92 -17.87 -20.99
C MET A 1 27.32 -18.08 -19.52
N GLU A 2 28.47 -18.70 -19.22
CA GLU A 2 28.97 -18.84 -17.83
C GLU A 2 29.39 -17.49 -17.22
N GLU A 3 30.20 -16.70 -17.94
CA GLU A 3 30.73 -15.40 -17.48
C GLU A 3 29.63 -14.37 -17.21
N GLU A 4 28.60 -14.35 -18.05
CA GLU A 4 27.46 -13.44 -17.92
C GLU A 4 26.63 -13.73 -16.66
N LYS A 5 26.48 -15.02 -16.28
CA LYS A 5 25.82 -15.40 -15.03
C LYS A 5 26.65 -15.03 -13.80
N THR A 6 27.97 -15.19 -13.86
CA THR A 6 28.86 -14.81 -12.77
C THR A 6 28.81 -13.29 -12.52
N THR A 7 28.83 -12.51 -13.59
CA THR A 7 28.74 -11.03 -13.52
C THR A 7 27.41 -10.57 -12.91
N ILE A 8 26.28 -11.19 -13.31
CA ILE A 8 24.97 -10.88 -12.74
C ILE A 8 24.92 -11.23 -11.24
N ASN A 9 25.49 -12.37 -10.83
CA ASN A 9 25.52 -12.77 -9.43
C ASN A 9 26.36 -11.81 -8.57
N GLU A 10 27.50 -11.35 -9.07
CA GLU A 10 28.34 -10.35 -8.39
C GLU A 10 27.62 -9.01 -8.26
N TYR A 11 26.96 -8.55 -9.33
CA TYR A 11 26.14 -7.34 -9.31
C TYR A 11 25.02 -7.41 -8.26
N LEU A 12 24.24 -8.50 -8.27
CA LEU A 12 23.15 -8.71 -7.30
C LEU A 12 23.68 -8.76 -5.87
N LYS A 13 24.81 -9.45 -5.65
CA LYS A 13 25.47 -9.50 -4.33
C LYS A 13 25.86 -8.09 -3.86
N GLY A 14 26.43 -7.27 -4.74
CA GLY A 14 26.76 -5.88 -4.45
C GLY A 14 25.55 -5.05 -4.04
N ILE A 15 24.40 -5.23 -4.68
CA ILE A 15 23.16 -4.56 -4.26
C ILE A 15 22.73 -5.04 -2.86
N VAL A 16 22.70 -6.36 -2.65
CA VAL A 16 22.21 -6.97 -1.40
C VAL A 16 23.03 -6.51 -0.19
N ASP A 17 24.35 -6.42 -0.33
CA ASP A 17 25.25 -6.03 0.75
C ASP A 17 25.06 -4.55 1.17
N ASN A 18 24.65 -3.70 0.21
CA ASN A 18 24.43 -2.26 0.40
C ASN A 18 22.97 -1.89 0.74
N LEU A 19 22.07 -2.87 0.86
CA LEU A 19 20.69 -2.58 1.27
C LEU A 19 20.61 -2.00 2.69
N PRO A 20 19.71 -1.05 2.95
CA PRO A 20 19.55 -0.46 4.26
C PRO A 20 18.86 -1.43 5.24
N GLU A 21 19.21 -1.31 6.52
CA GLU A 21 18.52 -2.00 7.63
C GLU A 21 17.26 -1.25 8.08
N LYS A 22 16.40 -0.90 7.12
CA LYS A 22 15.17 -0.13 7.34
C LYS A 22 13.94 -0.86 6.80
N PRO A 23 12.73 -0.51 7.27
CA PRO A 23 11.50 -1.02 6.66
C PRO A 23 11.32 -0.46 5.25
N GLY A 24 10.68 -1.25 4.40
CA GLY A 24 10.55 -0.88 2.99
C GLY A 24 9.90 -1.95 2.13
N VAL A 25 9.80 -1.64 0.85
CA VAL A 25 9.33 -2.55 -0.19
C VAL A 25 10.48 -2.82 -1.15
N TYR A 26 10.70 -4.08 -1.50
CA TYR A 26 11.65 -4.51 -2.52
C TYR A 26 10.92 -5.05 -3.74
N GLN A 27 11.56 -4.91 -4.90
CA GLN A 27 11.05 -5.30 -6.21
C GLN A 27 12.14 -6.08 -6.92
N TYR A 28 11.78 -7.24 -7.46
CA TYR A 28 12.66 -8.04 -8.30
C TYR A 28 12.27 -7.88 -9.76
N LEU A 29 13.28 -7.68 -10.60
CA LEU A 29 13.12 -7.44 -12.02
C LEU A 29 13.76 -8.58 -12.84
N ASN A 30 13.19 -8.86 -14.01
CA ASN A 30 13.78 -9.79 -14.99
C ASN A 30 14.70 -9.05 -15.97
N THR A 31 15.28 -9.81 -16.92
CA THR A 31 16.15 -9.33 -18.00
C THR A 31 15.54 -8.20 -18.84
N GLU A 32 14.22 -8.14 -18.94
CA GLU A 32 13.48 -7.13 -19.70
C GLU A 32 13.20 -5.87 -18.87
N GLY A 33 13.63 -5.83 -17.60
CA GLY A 33 13.32 -4.75 -16.66
C GLY A 33 11.89 -4.77 -16.13
N ALA A 34 11.14 -5.88 -16.33
CA ALA A 34 9.79 -6.02 -15.83
C ALA A 34 9.79 -6.47 -14.36
N ILE A 35 8.92 -5.88 -13.53
CA ILE A 35 8.76 -6.28 -12.12
C ILE A 35 8.06 -7.63 -12.06
N ILE A 36 8.78 -8.65 -11.59
CA ILE A 36 8.30 -10.02 -11.49
C ILE A 36 7.82 -10.38 -10.08
N TYR A 37 8.29 -9.66 -9.06
CA TYR A 37 7.88 -9.82 -7.67
C TYR A 37 8.01 -8.51 -6.89
N VAL A 38 7.08 -8.27 -5.96
CA VAL A 38 7.09 -7.17 -5.00
C VAL A 38 6.87 -7.75 -3.60
N GLY A 39 7.65 -7.33 -2.61
CA GLY A 39 7.44 -7.75 -1.23
C GLY A 39 7.82 -6.66 -0.22
N LYS A 40 7.19 -6.69 0.96
CA LYS A 40 7.54 -5.82 2.09
C LYS A 40 8.57 -6.45 3.02
N ALA A 41 9.31 -5.61 3.75
CA ALA A 41 10.27 -6.02 4.75
C ALA A 41 10.24 -5.06 5.95
N LYS A 42 10.38 -5.60 7.16
CA LYS A 42 10.73 -4.82 8.37
C LYS A 42 12.18 -4.33 8.31
N ASN A 43 13.03 -5.14 7.69
CA ASN A 43 14.44 -4.85 7.44
C ASN A 43 14.77 -5.37 6.03
N LEU A 44 14.97 -4.43 5.09
CA LEU A 44 15.23 -4.74 3.68
C LEU A 44 16.46 -5.64 3.50
N LYS A 45 17.59 -5.30 4.13
CA LYS A 45 18.83 -6.08 4.05
C LYS A 45 18.62 -7.54 4.45
N ARG A 46 18.12 -7.78 5.66
CA ARG A 46 17.89 -9.15 6.18
C ARG A 46 16.89 -9.92 5.31
N ARG A 47 15.82 -9.28 4.87
CA ARG A 47 14.78 -9.93 4.08
C ARG A 47 15.30 -10.35 2.72
N VAL A 48 15.93 -9.44 1.98
CA VAL A 48 16.45 -9.73 0.64
C VAL A 48 17.61 -10.71 0.71
N TYR A 49 18.54 -10.54 1.65
CA TYR A 49 19.67 -11.46 1.86
C TYR A 49 19.21 -12.92 2.01
N SER A 50 18.08 -13.17 2.70
CA SER A 50 17.54 -14.53 2.87
C SER A 50 17.15 -15.24 1.56
N TYR A 51 16.90 -14.51 0.47
CA TYR A 51 16.65 -15.07 -0.85
C TYR A 51 17.95 -15.50 -1.57
N PHE A 52 19.10 -14.95 -1.19
CA PHE A 52 20.38 -15.22 -1.87
C PHE A 52 21.34 -16.06 -1.02
N SER A 53 21.12 -16.14 0.30
CA SER A 53 22.03 -16.82 1.23
C SER A 53 21.67 -18.27 1.53
N LYS A 54 20.47 -18.74 1.15
CA LYS A 54 20.00 -20.10 1.44
C LYS A 54 19.89 -20.89 0.14
N GLU A 55 20.33 -22.15 0.18
CA GLU A 55 19.89 -23.13 -0.82
C GLU A 55 18.39 -23.32 -0.64
N HIS A 56 17.61 -22.80 -1.59
CA HIS A 56 16.18 -22.99 -1.58
C HIS A 56 15.85 -24.40 -2.06
N GLU A 57 15.03 -25.12 -1.29
CA GLU A 57 14.42 -26.35 -1.77
C GLU A 57 13.72 -26.14 -3.13
N ILE A 58 13.58 -27.22 -3.89
CA ILE A 58 12.94 -27.20 -5.21
C ILE A 58 11.52 -26.63 -5.06
N GLY A 59 11.31 -25.39 -5.51
CA GLY A 59 10.04 -24.69 -5.31
C GLY A 59 9.96 -23.33 -6.00
N LYS A 60 8.82 -22.65 -5.80
CA LYS A 60 8.50 -21.35 -6.44
C LYS A 60 9.57 -20.28 -6.17
N THR A 61 10.17 -20.29 -4.98
CA THR A 61 11.24 -19.34 -4.60
C THR A 61 12.50 -19.52 -5.43
N ARG A 62 12.94 -20.77 -5.67
CA ARG A 62 14.10 -21.05 -6.52
C ARG A 62 13.89 -20.56 -7.95
N ILE A 63 12.69 -20.80 -8.49
CA ILE A 63 12.30 -20.33 -9.83
C ILE A 63 12.33 -18.80 -9.87
N LEU A 64 11.73 -18.13 -8.87
CA LEU A 64 11.78 -16.68 -8.77
C LEU A 64 13.22 -16.16 -8.77
N VAL A 65 14.07 -16.66 -7.87
CA VAL A 65 15.47 -16.21 -7.71
C VAL A 65 16.27 -16.36 -9.01
N SER A 66 16.10 -17.48 -9.73
CA SER A 66 16.75 -17.70 -11.03
C SER A 66 16.32 -16.75 -12.15
N LYS A 67 15.26 -15.96 -11.95
CA LYS A 67 14.76 -14.97 -12.92
C LYS A 67 15.09 -13.53 -12.53
N ILE A 68 15.72 -13.32 -11.38
CA ILE A 68 16.12 -11.98 -10.93
C ILE A 68 17.37 -11.54 -11.66
N THR A 69 17.35 -10.35 -12.24
CA THR A 69 18.54 -9.69 -12.81
C THR A 69 18.79 -8.32 -12.21
N ASP A 70 17.80 -7.73 -11.55
CA ASP A 70 17.94 -6.46 -10.84
C ASP A 70 17.03 -6.39 -9.62
N ILE A 71 17.43 -5.59 -8.63
CA ILE A 71 16.70 -5.39 -7.36
C ILE A 71 16.53 -3.90 -7.13
N ARG A 72 15.28 -3.47 -6.94
CA ARG A 72 14.95 -2.10 -6.52
C ARG A 72 14.29 -2.10 -5.15
N TYR A 73 14.44 -1.01 -4.42
CA TYR A 73 13.79 -0.86 -3.11
C TYR A 73 13.33 0.57 -2.85
N ILE A 74 12.33 0.70 -1.98
CA ILE A 74 11.84 1.97 -1.45
C ILE A 74 11.84 1.86 0.06
N VAL A 75 12.57 2.75 0.73
CA VAL A 75 12.59 2.87 2.19
C VAL A 75 11.37 3.65 2.64
N VAL A 76 10.75 3.20 3.72
CA VAL A 76 9.64 3.90 4.38
C VAL A 76 9.94 4.08 5.86
N ASN A 77 9.09 4.81 6.57
CA ASN A 77 9.27 5.08 7.99
C ASN A 77 8.71 3.96 8.88
N THR A 78 7.60 3.33 8.48
CA THR A 78 6.89 2.35 9.30
C THR A 78 6.60 1.05 8.55
N GLU A 79 6.28 -0.02 9.28
CA GLU A 79 5.88 -1.28 8.66
C GLU A 79 4.52 -1.18 7.97
N GLU A 80 3.64 -0.33 8.49
CA GLU A 80 2.33 0.00 7.97
C GLU A 80 2.46 0.69 6.60
N ASP A 81 3.38 1.65 6.46
CA ASP A 81 3.67 2.29 5.17
C ASP A 81 4.17 1.26 4.15
N ALA A 82 5.03 0.32 4.57
CA ALA A 82 5.55 -0.73 3.70
C ALA A 82 4.43 -1.65 3.21
N LEU A 83 3.48 -1.99 4.09
CA LEU A 83 2.30 -2.79 3.76
C LEU A 83 1.40 -2.07 2.74
N LEU A 84 1.14 -0.77 2.96
CA LEU A 84 0.31 0.03 2.05
C LEU A 84 0.98 0.18 0.67
N LEU A 85 2.28 0.49 0.66
CA LEU A 85 3.05 0.66 -0.57
C LEU A 85 3.17 -0.65 -1.36
N GLU A 86 3.42 -1.77 -0.68
CA GLU A 86 3.45 -3.10 -1.31
C GLU A 86 2.11 -3.40 -1.99
N ASN A 87 0.99 -3.21 -1.28
CA ASN A 87 -0.34 -3.45 -1.84
C ASN A 87 -0.59 -2.61 -3.10
N ASN A 88 -0.21 -1.33 -3.06
CA ASN A 88 -0.34 -0.42 -4.20
C ASN A 88 0.51 -0.87 -5.40
N LEU A 89 1.77 -1.27 -5.16
CA LEU A 89 2.68 -1.74 -6.21
C LEU A 89 2.23 -3.08 -6.81
N ILE A 90 1.76 -4.03 -5.99
CA ILE A 90 1.20 -5.30 -6.49
C ILE A 90 -0.04 -5.04 -7.35
N LYS A 91 -0.95 -4.16 -6.93
CA LYS A 91 -2.14 -3.80 -7.73
C LYS A 91 -1.78 -3.10 -9.04
N LYS A 92 -0.79 -2.21 -9.02
CA LYS A 92 -0.33 -1.46 -10.19
C LYS A 92 0.39 -2.34 -11.22
N HIS A 93 1.29 -3.21 -10.77
CA HIS A 93 2.17 -3.98 -11.65
C HIS A 93 1.74 -5.41 -11.90
N ARG A 94 0.84 -5.96 -11.05
CA ARG A 94 0.37 -7.36 -11.09
C ARG A 94 1.50 -8.36 -11.38
N PRO A 95 2.57 -8.37 -10.55
CA PRO A 95 3.77 -9.14 -10.86
C PRO A 95 3.48 -10.63 -10.91
N ARG A 96 4.12 -11.33 -11.87
CA ARG A 96 3.86 -12.74 -12.19
C ARG A 96 3.96 -13.70 -10.98
N TYR A 97 4.89 -13.45 -10.06
CA TYR A 97 5.15 -14.35 -8.93
C TYR A 97 4.46 -13.93 -7.62
N ASN A 98 3.77 -12.79 -7.59
CA ASN A 98 2.92 -12.45 -6.46
C ASN A 98 1.64 -13.29 -6.52
N VAL A 99 1.40 -14.10 -5.48
CA VAL A 99 0.10 -14.76 -5.32
C VAL A 99 -0.93 -13.64 -5.17
N LEU A 100 -1.91 -13.59 -6.08
CA LEU A 100 -3.05 -12.69 -5.98
C LEU A 100 -3.78 -13.01 -4.67
N LEU A 101 -3.49 -12.23 -3.63
CA LEU A 101 -4.26 -12.27 -2.39
C LEU A 101 -5.68 -11.82 -2.75
N LYS A 102 -6.64 -12.72 -2.56
CA LYS A 102 -8.04 -12.61 -3.01
C LYS A 102 -8.83 -11.40 -2.47
N ASP A 103 -8.27 -10.60 -1.56
CA ASP A 103 -8.94 -9.41 -1.05
C ASP A 103 -8.56 -8.19 -1.91
N ASP A 104 -9.28 -8.04 -3.03
CA ASP A 104 -9.15 -6.89 -3.95
C ASP A 104 -9.54 -5.55 -3.30
N LYS A 105 -9.93 -5.54 -2.02
CA LYS A 105 -10.34 -4.32 -1.33
C LYS A 105 -9.13 -3.42 -1.09
N THR A 106 -9.22 -2.20 -1.60
CA THR A 106 -8.33 -1.11 -1.20
C THR A 106 -8.60 -0.73 0.26
N TYR A 107 -7.54 -0.40 0.98
CA TYR A 107 -7.63 0.06 2.38
C TYR A 107 -8.55 1.28 2.48
N PRO A 108 -9.45 1.34 3.48
CA PRO A 108 -10.37 2.45 3.63
C PRO A 108 -9.65 3.73 4.05
N SER A 109 -10.21 4.87 3.66
CA SER A 109 -9.83 6.22 4.08
C SER A 109 -11.00 6.88 4.79
N ILE A 110 -10.72 7.87 5.61
CA ILE A 110 -11.74 8.76 6.17
C ILE A 110 -11.93 9.92 5.18
N CYS A 111 -13.16 10.11 4.71
CA CYS A 111 -13.55 11.21 3.86
C CYS A 111 -14.20 12.30 4.72
N VAL A 112 -13.76 13.54 4.54
CA VAL A 112 -14.46 14.75 4.97
C VAL A 112 -15.01 15.39 3.70
N GLN A 113 -16.32 15.31 3.55
CA GLN A 113 -16.99 15.73 2.32
C GLN A 113 -16.96 17.26 2.16
N ASN A 114 -16.65 17.71 0.95
CA ASN A 114 -16.67 19.14 0.62
C ASN A 114 -18.08 19.60 0.27
N GLU A 115 -18.82 20.03 1.29
CA GLU A 115 -20.19 20.51 1.20
C GLU A 115 -20.45 21.50 2.36
N TYR A 116 -21.56 22.25 2.30
CA TYR A 116 -21.87 23.30 3.27
C TYR A 116 -21.91 22.81 4.73
N PHE A 117 -22.47 21.62 4.96
CA PHE A 117 -22.38 20.91 6.25
C PHE A 117 -21.60 19.61 6.06
N PRO A 118 -20.29 19.57 6.36
CA PRO A 118 -19.45 18.42 6.04
C PRO A 118 -19.89 17.12 6.74
N LYS A 119 -19.96 16.03 5.96
CA LYS A 119 -20.05 14.67 6.49
C LYS A 119 -18.67 14.03 6.63
N ILE A 120 -18.47 13.31 7.73
CA ILE A 120 -17.26 12.50 7.98
C ILE A 120 -17.63 11.02 7.96
N PHE A 121 -17.03 10.24 7.05
CA PHE A 121 -17.34 8.82 6.90
C PHE A 121 -16.19 8.01 6.30
N LYS A 122 -16.21 6.69 6.50
CA LYS A 122 -15.24 5.76 5.88
C LYS A 122 -15.60 5.49 4.43
N THR A 123 -14.62 5.44 3.54
CA THR A 123 -14.80 5.06 2.13
C THR A 123 -13.56 4.35 1.59
N ARG A 124 -13.75 3.49 0.58
CA ARG A 124 -12.64 2.92 -0.22
C ARG A 124 -12.50 3.60 -1.58
N LYS A 125 -13.41 4.53 -1.89
CA LYS A 125 -13.45 5.29 -3.13
C LYS A 125 -12.97 6.71 -2.87
N ILE A 126 -11.95 7.12 -3.59
CA ILE A 126 -11.47 8.51 -3.62
C ILE A 126 -12.09 9.18 -4.84
N ILE A 127 -12.84 10.25 -4.63
CA ILE A 127 -13.53 11.02 -5.66
C ILE A 127 -12.91 12.42 -5.69
N ARG A 128 -12.52 12.91 -6.88
CA ARG A 128 -11.92 14.24 -7.04
C ARG A 128 -13.00 15.33 -7.10
N ASN A 129 -13.79 15.47 -6.05
CA ASN A 129 -14.88 16.46 -5.92
C ASN A 129 -14.56 17.58 -4.91
N GLY A 130 -13.29 17.76 -4.56
CA GLY A 130 -12.85 18.71 -3.53
C GLY A 130 -12.92 18.18 -2.09
N SER A 131 -13.47 16.99 -1.86
CA SER A 131 -13.46 16.36 -0.52
C SER A 131 -12.04 16.03 -0.07
N SER A 132 -11.81 16.09 1.25
CA SER A 132 -10.54 15.71 1.87
C SER A 132 -10.56 14.24 2.26
N TYR A 133 -9.46 13.53 1.98
CA TYR A 133 -9.32 12.11 2.27
C TYR A 133 -8.08 11.88 3.15
N TYR A 134 -8.28 11.21 4.28
CA TYR A 134 -7.24 10.89 5.25
C TYR A 134 -7.02 9.39 5.30
N GLY A 135 -5.76 8.95 5.27
CA GLY A 135 -5.36 7.55 5.16
C GLY A 135 -4.57 7.29 3.87
N PRO A 136 -4.62 6.08 3.30
CA PRO A 136 -5.46 4.93 3.67
C PRO A 136 -5.03 4.24 4.99
N TYR A 137 -5.99 3.68 5.72
CA TYR A 137 -5.75 3.02 7.00
C TYR A 137 -5.51 1.52 6.81
N SER A 138 -4.28 1.07 7.10
CA SER A 138 -3.91 -0.35 7.16
C SER A 138 -4.58 -1.08 8.32
N HIS A 139 -4.73 -0.41 9.47
CA HIS A 139 -5.39 -0.93 10.66
C HIS A 139 -6.82 -0.39 10.82
N VAL A 140 -7.79 -1.19 10.38
CA VAL A 140 -9.21 -0.82 10.36
C VAL A 140 -9.80 -0.50 11.75
N PRO A 141 -9.47 -1.23 12.84
CA PRO A 141 -9.97 -0.88 14.17
C PRO A 141 -9.56 0.52 14.65
N SER A 142 -8.30 0.93 14.40
CA SER A 142 -7.84 2.29 14.75
C SER A 142 -8.60 3.37 13.99
N MET A 143 -8.93 3.12 12.72
CA MET A 143 -9.76 4.05 11.92
C MET A 143 -11.16 4.22 12.54
N TYR A 144 -11.78 3.14 13.01
CA TYR A 144 -13.08 3.23 13.69
C TYR A 144 -12.98 3.98 15.01
N ALA A 145 -11.97 3.68 15.83
CA ALA A 145 -11.73 4.40 17.08
C ALA A 145 -11.58 5.91 16.85
N LEU A 146 -10.87 6.31 15.79
CA LEU A 146 -10.73 7.72 15.41
C LEU A 146 -12.07 8.34 14.97
N LEU A 147 -12.85 7.64 14.15
CA LEU A 147 -14.18 8.12 13.74
C LEU A 147 -15.12 8.28 14.93
N ASP A 148 -15.07 7.36 15.89
CA ASP A 148 -15.89 7.44 17.09
C ASP A 148 -15.42 8.57 18.00
N LEU A 149 -14.11 8.78 18.15
CA LEU A 149 -13.59 9.95 18.87
C LEU A 149 -14.07 11.27 18.24
N ILE A 150 -14.01 11.39 16.92
CA ILE A 150 -14.49 12.59 16.21
C ILE A 150 -15.97 12.85 16.48
N LYS A 151 -16.81 11.80 16.49
CA LYS A 151 -18.24 11.92 16.82
C LYS A 151 -18.51 12.39 18.25
N HIS A 152 -17.64 12.02 19.19
CA HIS A 152 -17.79 12.44 20.59
C HIS A 152 -17.32 13.88 20.82
N LEU A 153 -16.29 14.32 20.09
CA LEU A 153 -15.72 15.65 20.26
C LEU A 153 -16.48 16.74 19.49
N TYR A 154 -17.07 16.38 18.35
CA TYR A 154 -17.76 17.33 17.48
C TYR A 154 -19.18 16.85 17.15
N PRO A 155 -20.17 17.76 17.14
CA PRO A 155 -21.52 17.45 16.70
C PRO A 155 -21.54 17.26 15.18
N ILE A 156 -21.18 16.07 14.71
CA ILE A 156 -21.19 15.74 13.29
C ILE A 156 -22.57 15.25 12.86
N ARG A 157 -23.01 15.67 11.67
CA ARG A 157 -24.28 15.20 11.11
C ARG A 157 -24.20 13.72 10.73
N THR A 158 -25.29 13.00 10.95
CA THR A 158 -25.44 11.58 10.58
C THR A 158 -26.25 11.37 9.30
N CYS A 159 -27.11 12.34 8.96
CA CYS A 159 -28.03 12.25 7.82
C CYS A 159 -27.35 12.36 6.45
N TYR A 160 -28.11 12.05 5.40
CA TYR A 160 -27.66 12.07 3.99
C TYR A 160 -28.33 13.19 3.17
N LEU A 161 -28.88 14.19 3.86
CA LEU A 161 -29.62 15.28 3.23
C LEU A 161 -28.67 16.31 2.59
N ASN A 162 -29.06 16.87 1.45
CA ASN A 162 -28.32 17.94 0.78
C ASN A 162 -28.63 19.29 1.44
N LEU A 163 -27.97 19.55 2.57
CA LEU A 163 -28.12 20.76 3.38
C LEU A 163 -27.42 21.99 2.74
N SER A 164 -27.73 22.29 1.48
CA SER A 164 -27.31 23.55 0.85
C SER A 164 -28.07 24.73 1.47
N PRO A 165 -27.51 25.96 1.46
CA PRO A 165 -28.19 27.14 1.98
C PRO A 165 -29.60 27.34 1.42
N GLU A 166 -29.79 27.08 0.13
CA GLU A 166 -31.08 27.21 -0.55
C GLU A 166 -32.11 26.19 -0.04
N ASN A 167 -31.70 24.94 0.19
CA ASN A 167 -32.61 23.90 0.68
C ASN A 167 -32.97 24.11 2.16
N ILE A 168 -32.05 24.67 2.95
CA ILE A 168 -32.29 25.03 4.35
C ILE A 168 -33.29 26.19 4.41
N GLN A 169 -33.08 27.25 3.62
CA GLN A 169 -34.00 28.39 3.56
C GLN A 169 -35.40 27.99 3.08
N ALA A 170 -35.48 27.05 2.15
CA ALA A 170 -36.76 26.52 1.66
C ALA A 170 -37.46 25.56 2.66
N GLY A 171 -36.87 25.28 3.83
CA GLY A 171 -37.49 24.43 4.85
C GLY A 171 -37.74 22.98 4.39
N LYS A 172 -36.95 22.48 3.42
CA LYS A 172 -37.21 21.17 2.78
C LYS A 172 -36.96 19.96 3.68
N PHE A 173 -36.31 20.15 4.83
CA PHE A 173 -35.79 19.06 5.65
C PHE A 173 -36.09 19.26 7.14
N ASN A 174 -36.38 18.15 7.82
CA ASN A 174 -36.47 18.11 9.29
C ASN A 174 -35.08 18.01 9.93
N VAL A 175 -35.00 18.39 11.21
CA VAL A 175 -33.76 18.32 12.00
C VAL A 175 -33.27 16.87 12.08
N CYS A 176 -32.00 16.69 11.72
CA CYS A 176 -31.19 15.53 12.09
C CYS A 176 -30.65 15.78 13.50
#